data_AF-A0A2N9FEP1-F1
#
_entry.id   AF-A0A2N9FEP1-F1
#
_cell.length_a   1.000
_cell.length_b   1.000
_cell.length_c   1.000
_cell.angle_alpha   90.00
_cell.angle_beta   90.00
_cell.angle_gamma   90.00
#
_symmetry.space_group_name_H-M   'P 1'
#
loop_
_entity.id
_entity.type
_entity.pdbx_description
1 polymer ?
#
loop_
_entity_poly.entity_id
_entity_poly.type
_entity_poly.pdbx_seq_one_letter_code
_entity_poly.pdbx_strand_id
1 'polypeptide(L)' 'MGSKYPSPTNPGEEIVKSVLSTMAKPVYLLDITFLTQLRKDGHPSTYTGKGNKYVDCSHWCLAGVPDTWNEILNAALLKM' A
#
# COMPACT_ATOMS: atom_id res chain seq x y z
N MET A 1 1.17 -13.22 10.54
CA MET A 1 0.85 -12.53 9.26
C MET A 1 1.08 -13.52 8.13
N GLY A 2 0.23 -13.52 7.09
CA GLY A 2 0.35 -14.49 6.00
C GLY A 2 1.63 -14.30 5.20
N SER A 3 2.26 -15.38 4.75
CA SER A 3 3.45 -15.35 3.89
C SER A 3 3.12 -15.37 2.40
N LYS A 4 1.83 -15.43 2.06
CA LYS A 4 1.32 -15.47 0.69
C LYS A 4 0.05 -14.64 0.58
N TYR A 5 -0.10 -13.95 -0.55
CA TYR A 5 -1.33 -13.28 -0.92
C TYR A 5 -1.94 -13.97 -2.14
N PRO A 6 -3.23 -14.34 -2.14
CA PRO A 6 -3.83 -15.18 -3.18
C PRO A 6 -4.15 -14.45 -4.49
N SER A 7 -3.76 -13.18 -4.65
CA SER A 7 -4.03 -12.41 -5.86
C SER A 7 -2.87 -12.51 -6.85
N PRO A 8 -3.14 -12.42 -8.16
CA PRO A 8 -2.09 -12.23 -9.17
C PRO A 8 -1.24 -10.99 -8.84
N THR A 9 0.01 -11.00 -9.28
CA THR A 9 0.88 -9.83 -9.25
C THR A 9 0.30 -8.73 -10.12
N ASN A 10 0.48 -7.47 -9.71
CA ASN A 10 0.07 -6.32 -10.50
C ASN A 10 1.16 -6.02 -11.53
N PRO A 11 0.90 -6.07 -12.86
CA PRO A 11 1.89 -5.73 -13.88
C PRO A 11 2.49 -4.33 -13.69
N GLY A 12 1.73 -3.41 -13.11
CA GLY A 12 2.18 -2.06 -12.79
C GLY A 12 3.34 -2.02 -11.77
N GLU A 13 3.44 -3.01 -10.88
CA GLU A 13 4.53 -3.08 -9.90
C GLU A 13 5.89 -3.27 -10.60
N GLU A 14 5.95 -4.20 -11.57
CA GLU A 14 7.15 -4.46 -12.36
C GLU A 14 7.49 -3.28 -13.29
N ILE A 15 6.47 -2.62 -13.87
CA ILE A 15 6.67 -1.42 -14.68
C ILE A 15 7.30 -0.30 -13.83
N VAL A 16 6.79 -0.06 -12.62
CA VAL A 16 7.35 0.95 -11.70
C VAL A 16 8.80 0.61 -11.36
N LYS A 17 9.10 -0.63 -10.95
CA LYS A 17 10.48 -1.06 -10.65
C LYS A 17 11.41 -0.87 -11.84
N SER A 18 10.97 -1.25 -13.05
CA SER A 18 11.75 -1.08 -14.28
C SER A 18 12.03 0.40 -14.58
N VAL A 19 11.02 1.26 -14.53
CA VAL A 19 11.19 2.71 -14.80
C VAL A 19 12.16 3.31 -13.80
N LEU A 20 11.93 3.08 -12.49
CA LEU A 20 12.79 3.63 -11.43
C LEU A 20 14.26 3.19 -11.57
N SER A 21 14.52 1.97 -12.03
CA SER A 21 15.89 1.46 -12.25
C SER A 21 16.66 2.20 -13.34
N THR A 22 15.96 2.92 -14.23
CA THR A 22 16.55 3.64 -15.39
C THR A 22 16.58 5.15 -15.22
N MET A 23 16.08 5.66 -14.09
CA MET A 23 16.02 7.10 -13.85
C MET A 23 17.41 7.70 -13.61
N ALA A 24 17.71 8.81 -14.27
CA ALA A 24 18.96 9.55 -14.07
C ALA A 24 19.12 10.09 -12.63
N LYS A 25 18.00 10.40 -11.96
CA LYS A 25 17.95 10.75 -10.54
C LYS A 25 17.38 9.55 -9.78
N PRO A 26 18.17 8.85 -8.96
CA PRO A 26 17.69 7.72 -8.17
C PRO A 26 16.53 8.12 -7.26
N VAL A 27 15.53 7.25 -7.16
CA VAL A 27 14.37 7.42 -6.27
C VAL A 27 14.29 6.20 -5.37
N TYR A 28 14.02 6.42 -4.09
CA TYR A 28 13.75 5.35 -3.16
C TYR A 28 12.29 4.90 -3.28
N LEU A 29 12.07 3.66 -3.74
CA LEU A 29 10.73 3.08 -3.77
C LEU A 29 10.34 2.59 -2.38
N LEU A 30 9.31 3.19 -1.79
CA LEU A 30 8.67 2.66 -0.61
C LEU A 30 7.72 1.52 -1.01
N ASP A 31 8.27 0.31 -1.12
CA ASP A 31 7.47 -0.87 -1.52
C ASP A 31 6.57 -1.37 -0.38
N ILE A 32 5.34 -0.87 -0.38
CA ILE A 32 4.28 -1.21 0.57
C ILE A 32 3.29 -2.25 0.03
N THR A 33 3.52 -2.79 -1.17
CA THR A 33 2.49 -3.54 -1.92
C THR A 33 2.07 -4.79 -1.19
N PHE A 34 3.02 -5.67 -0.89
CA PHE A 34 2.73 -6.96 -0.27
C PHE A 34 2.16 -6.82 1.15
N LEU A 35 2.73 -5.93 1.98
CA LEU A 35 2.23 -5.71 3.34
C LEU A 35 0.79 -5.20 3.33
N THR A 36 0.47 -4.31 2.38
CA THR A 36 -0.85 -3.69 2.24
C THR A 36 -1.88 -4.71 1.75
N GLN A 37 -1.49 -5.57 0.81
CA GLN A 37 -2.34 -6.67 0.33
C GLN A 37 -2.78 -7.60 1.48
N LEU A 38 -1.90 -7.86 2.45
CA LEU A 38 -2.24 -8.68 3.63
C LEU A 38 -3.27 -8.02 4.55
N ARG A 39 -3.59 -6.74 4.37
CA ARG A 39 -4.44 -5.94 5.26
C ARG A 39 -5.80 -5.57 4.68
N LYS A 40 -6.48 -6.50 4.00
CA LYS A 40 -7.87 -6.31 3.51
C LYS A 40 -8.86 -5.86 4.61
N ASP A 41 -8.57 -6.20 5.85
CA ASP A 41 -9.31 -5.79 7.05
C ASP A 41 -9.23 -4.28 7.34
N GLY A 42 -8.25 -3.58 6.76
CA GLY A 42 -8.05 -2.15 6.96
C GLY A 42 -8.98 -1.23 6.16
N HIS A 43 -9.83 -1.78 5.28
CA HIS A 43 -10.73 -0.98 4.45
C HIS A 43 -11.99 -0.51 5.22
N PRO A 44 -12.55 0.68 4.90
CA PRO A 44 -13.79 1.17 5.50
C PRO A 44 -15.00 0.27 5.23
N SER A 45 -15.01 -0.52 4.15
CA SER A 45 -16.17 -1.30 3.75
C SER A 45 -17.40 -0.39 3.64
N THR A 46 -18.48 -0.65 4.37
CA THR A 46 -19.70 0.19 4.36
C THR A 46 -19.62 1.41 5.28
N TYR A 47 -18.60 1.53 6.13
CA TYR A 47 -18.44 2.62 7.11
C TYR A 47 -17.87 3.90 6.48
N THR A 48 -18.52 4.40 5.44
CA THR A 48 -18.05 5.49 4.58
C THR A 48 -18.86 6.77 4.70
N GLY A 49 -19.95 6.74 5.48
CA GLY A 49 -20.94 7.83 5.53
C GLY A 49 -21.83 7.94 4.27
N LYS A 50 -21.63 7.09 3.25
CA LYS A 50 -22.40 7.08 1.99
C LYS A 50 -23.55 6.06 1.98
N GLY A 51 -23.82 5.43 3.12
CA GLY A 51 -24.86 4.43 3.32
C GLY A 51 -24.43 2.99 2.99
N ASN A 52 -25.22 2.02 3.44
CA ASN A 52 -24.85 0.59 3.50
C ASN A 52 -24.67 -0.11 2.14
N LYS A 53 -25.06 0.54 1.03
CA LYS A 53 -24.90 -0.01 -0.33
C LYS A 53 -23.54 0.33 -0.94
N TYR A 54 -22.84 1.32 -0.41
CA TYR A 54 -21.52 1.72 -0.89
C TYR A 54 -20.45 1.00 -0.08
N VAL A 55 -19.75 0.06 -0.72
CA VAL A 55 -18.62 -0.67 -0.14
C VAL A 55 -17.33 -0.08 -0.70
N ASP A 56 -16.53 0.53 0.16
CA ASP A 56 -15.23 1.09 -0.19
C ASP A 56 -14.10 0.09 0.08
N CYS A 57 -13.51 -0.41 -1.01
CA CYS A 57 -12.35 -1.30 -1.01
C CYS A 57 -11.09 -0.59 -1.52
N SER A 58 -11.12 0.73 -1.70
CA SER A 58 -10.03 1.52 -2.29
C SER A 58 -9.34 2.40 -1.26
N HIS A 59 -10.09 2.90 -0.27
CA HIS A 59 -9.57 3.72 0.81
C HIS A 59 -9.27 2.90 2.07
N TRP A 60 -8.70 3.54 3.07
CA TRP A 60 -8.27 2.92 4.32
C TRP A 60 -8.90 3.63 5.53
N CYS A 61 -9.22 2.88 6.57
CA CYS A 61 -9.56 3.44 7.88
C CYS A 61 -8.34 4.13 8.51
N LEU A 62 -8.62 5.14 9.34
CA LEU A 62 -7.65 5.79 10.23
C LEU A 62 -8.12 5.68 11.69
N ALA A 63 -7.28 5.30 12.65
CA ALA A 63 -5.90 4.79 12.50
C ALA A 63 -5.86 3.44 11.75
N GLY A 64 -4.78 3.14 11.01
CA GLY A 64 -4.71 1.93 10.20
C GLY A 64 -3.48 1.75 9.30
N VAL A 65 -3.71 1.16 8.12
CA VAL A 65 -2.67 0.81 7.15
C VAL A 65 -1.81 2.02 6.73
N PRO A 66 -2.37 3.22 6.48
CA PRO A 66 -1.58 4.40 6.16
C PRO A 66 -0.60 4.82 7.26
N ASP A 67 -0.91 4.57 8.53
CA ASP A 67 0.01 4.90 9.63
C ASP A 67 1.25 4.01 9.57
N THR A 68 1.09 2.72 9.21
CA THR A 68 2.24 1.83 8.98
C THR A 68 3.10 2.31 7.81
N TRP A 69 2.51 2.84 6.75
CA TRP A 69 3.28 3.43 5.65
C TRP A 69 4.09 4.63 6.11
N ASN A 70 3.49 5.49 6.95
CA ASN A 70 4.18 6.66 7.53
C ASN A 70 5.35 6.25 8.43
N GLU A 71 5.19 5.20 9.23
CA GLU A 71 6.29 4.68 10.07
C GLU A 71 7.45 4.13 9.21
N ILE A 72 7.15 3.39 8.14
CA ILE A 72 8.20 2.88 7.23
C ILE A 72 8.86 4.04 6.49
N LEU A 73 8.11 5.04 6.04
CA LEU A 73 8.65 6.24 5.41
C LEU A 73 9.56 7.00 6.38
N ASN A 74 9.11 7.25 7.61
CA ASN A 74 9.90 7.93 8.62
C ASN A 74 11.20 7.17 8.92
N ALA A 75 11.11 5.84 9.07
CA ALA A 75 12.29 4.99 9.23
C ALA A 75 13.23 5.04 8.01
N ALA A 76 12.71 5.13 6.79
CA ALA A 76 13.53 5.27 5.58
C ALA A 76 14.26 6.62 5.56
N LEU A 77 13.56 7.72 5.87
CA LEU A 77 14.15 9.06 5.92
C LEU A 77 15.22 9.21 7.01
N LEU A 78 15.02 8.59 8.17
CA LEU A 78 15.97 8.63 9.29
C LEU A 78 17.18 7.70 9.12
N LYS A 79 17.09 6.71 8.21
CA LYS A 79 18.20 5.80 7.89
C LYS A 79 19.03 6.25 6.68
N MET A 80 18.61 7.31 5.99
CA MET A 80 19.33 7.92 4.87
C MET A 80 20.49 8.79 5.35
#